data_AF-A0A6A3MDU2-F1
#
_entry.id   AF-A0A6A3MDU2-F1
#
_cell.length_a   1.000
_cell.length_b   1.000
_cell.length_c   1.000
_cell.angle_alpha   90.00
_cell.angle_beta   90.00
_cell.angle_gamma   90.00
#
_symmetry.space_group_name_H-M   'P 1'
#
loop_
_entity.id
_entity.type
_entity.pdbx_description
1 polymer ?
#
loop_
_entity_poly.entity_id
_entity_poly.type
_entity_poly.pdbx_seq_one_letter_code
_entity_poly.pdbx_strand_id
1 'polypeptide(L)'
;MSCWSLLDVAETGDASCLWSLWKDGVDVEDTEDTGWTPLMVASKNGHLSIVDFLLGEGAEVDKKEWGDGDGKTALAFAAMNGHLEVVQALVSHEADVNKADKDGKTPTWLAARNGHAEVAEWLQEMGGSKESNAPTRLMHHCASERANADTAEDLVEECENDVNARDSRGRTALMYLCAGPKEIDVDTLKLLAKYGADVNAQDNKGQTPLMLAAMKGDIKAVELLLSFGADMNITDKTKRTAIEYASERGHRRDVQYAIEERFSLSKSSTSQNSCSWVVNSPLGFFYKQMQQVLDVLRAPIKIRRELEQLWPEDISIHHAEEIDPAEVVESIPEWFIGPNELENEVPFASGGVQ
;
A
#
# COMPACT_ATOMS: atom_id res chain seq x y z
N MET A 1 -21.35 20.52 -37.38
CA MET A 1 -20.56 21.17 -36.32
C MET A 1 -19.82 20.04 -35.65
N SER A 2 -18.50 19.97 -35.83
CA SER A 2 -17.68 18.97 -35.15
C SER A 2 -17.92 19.12 -33.65
N CYS A 3 -18.20 18.05 -32.94
CA CYS A 3 -18.34 18.04 -31.49
C CYS A 3 -16.92 18.24 -30.93
N TRP A 4 -16.55 19.46 -30.55
CA TRP A 4 -15.29 19.70 -29.85
C TRP A 4 -15.53 19.38 -28.37
N SER A 5 -14.67 18.56 -27.79
CA SER A 5 -14.62 18.32 -26.35
C SER A 5 -13.74 19.37 -25.66
N LEU A 6 -13.84 19.47 -24.33
CA LEU A 6 -12.93 20.31 -23.54
C LEU A 6 -11.47 19.83 -23.67
N LEU A 7 -11.27 18.53 -23.90
CA LEU A 7 -9.95 17.96 -24.19
C LEU A 7 -9.41 18.42 -25.54
N ASP A 8 -10.23 18.47 -26.60
CA ASP A 8 -9.79 18.98 -27.92
C ASP A 8 -9.34 20.44 -27.83
N VAL A 9 -10.05 21.25 -27.02
CA VAL A 9 -9.66 22.63 -26.74
C VAL A 9 -8.35 22.68 -25.95
N ALA A 10 -8.22 21.87 -24.90
CA ALA A 10 -6.99 21.75 -24.12
C ALA A 10 -5.80 21.18 -24.92
N GLU A 11 -6.05 20.40 -25.98
CA GLU A 11 -5.01 19.89 -26.87
C GLU A 11 -4.56 20.98 -27.85
N THR A 12 -5.51 21.62 -28.52
CA THR A 12 -5.25 22.60 -29.58
C THR A 12 -4.82 23.97 -29.06
N GLY A 13 -5.22 24.35 -27.84
CA GLY A 13 -4.99 25.68 -27.28
C GLY A 13 -6.00 26.72 -27.74
N ASP A 14 -7.03 26.34 -28.51
CA ASP A 14 -8.00 27.29 -29.06
C ASP A 14 -9.12 27.63 -28.05
N ALA A 15 -8.91 28.71 -27.31
CA ALA A 15 -9.89 29.23 -26.34
C ALA A 15 -11.16 29.84 -26.99
N SER A 16 -11.25 29.95 -28.33
CA SER A 16 -12.36 30.63 -29.01
C SER A 16 -13.72 29.99 -28.74
N CYS A 17 -13.76 28.67 -28.56
CA CYS A 17 -14.98 27.91 -28.30
C CYS A 17 -15.18 27.56 -26.82
N LEU A 18 -14.21 27.87 -25.95
CA LEU A 18 -14.16 27.44 -24.55
C LEU A 18 -15.41 27.87 -23.76
N TRP A 19 -15.78 29.15 -23.87
CA TRP A 19 -16.97 29.70 -23.21
C TRP A 19 -18.29 29.09 -23.71
N SER A 20 -18.35 28.76 -25.01
CA SER A 20 -19.55 28.12 -25.59
C SER A 20 -19.71 26.70 -25.07
N LEU A 21 -18.63 25.93 -25.02
CA LEU A 21 -18.63 24.55 -24.54
C LEU A 21 -18.98 24.47 -23.06
N TRP A 22 -18.41 25.33 -22.23
CA TRP A 22 -18.74 25.39 -20.81
C TRP A 22 -20.22 25.73 -20.58
N LYS A 23 -20.76 26.69 -21.34
CA LYS A 23 -22.19 27.05 -21.25
C LYS A 23 -23.13 25.91 -21.65
N ASP A 24 -22.69 25.02 -22.53
CA ASP A 24 -23.44 23.84 -22.95
C ASP A 24 -23.42 22.72 -21.89
N GLY A 25 -22.72 22.93 -20.75
CA GLY A 25 -22.75 22.05 -19.59
C GLY A 25 -21.71 20.93 -19.61
N VAL A 26 -20.61 21.13 -20.34
CA VAL A 26 -19.46 20.20 -20.37
C VAL A 26 -18.78 20.19 -18.99
N ASP A 27 -18.44 19.00 -18.48
CA ASP A 27 -17.77 18.86 -17.20
C ASP A 27 -16.30 19.24 -17.34
N VAL A 28 -15.80 20.09 -16.44
CA VAL A 28 -14.37 20.49 -16.42
C VAL A 28 -13.46 19.32 -16.05
N GLU A 29 -14.03 18.28 -15.44
CA GLU A 29 -13.38 17.04 -15.07
C GLU A 29 -13.61 15.89 -16.05
N ASP A 30 -14.20 16.14 -17.21
CA ASP A 30 -14.39 15.12 -18.25
C ASP A 30 -13.04 14.48 -18.61
N THR A 31 -12.92 13.16 -18.44
CA THR A 31 -11.65 12.45 -18.69
C THR A 31 -11.75 11.44 -19.83
N GLU A 32 -10.64 11.22 -20.52
CA GLU A 32 -10.43 10.04 -21.37
C GLU A 32 -10.30 8.74 -20.55
N ASP A 33 -10.31 7.58 -21.23
CA ASP A 33 -10.15 6.24 -20.64
C ASP A 33 -8.85 6.06 -19.83
N THR A 34 -7.86 6.92 -20.05
CA THR A 34 -6.55 6.96 -19.36
C THR A 34 -6.53 7.95 -18.18
N GLY A 35 -7.66 8.58 -17.87
CA GLY A 35 -7.79 9.51 -16.75
C GLY A 35 -7.15 10.89 -16.96
N TRP A 36 -6.92 11.27 -18.21
CA TRP A 36 -6.42 12.59 -18.56
C TRP A 36 -7.52 13.63 -18.42
N THR A 37 -7.28 14.65 -17.58
CA THR A 37 -8.18 15.80 -17.46
C THR A 37 -7.82 16.89 -18.47
N PRO A 38 -8.76 17.77 -18.84
CA PRO A 38 -8.50 18.94 -19.67
C PRO A 38 -7.39 19.81 -19.06
N LEU A 39 -7.33 19.89 -17.72
CA LEU A 39 -6.26 20.59 -17.01
C LEU A 39 -4.90 19.96 -17.26
N MET A 40 -4.77 18.63 -17.18
CA MET A 40 -3.52 17.93 -17.49
C MET A 40 -3.06 18.14 -18.93
N VAL A 41 -3.99 18.05 -19.90
CA VAL A 41 -3.68 18.24 -21.32
C VAL A 41 -3.21 19.68 -21.59
N ALA A 42 -3.95 20.67 -21.08
CA ALA A 42 -3.59 22.08 -21.23
C ALA A 42 -2.25 22.39 -20.55
N SER A 43 -2.00 21.83 -19.37
CA SER A 43 -0.75 22.02 -18.64
C SER A 43 0.44 21.38 -19.32
N LYS A 44 0.28 20.19 -19.93
CA LYS A 44 1.31 19.52 -20.72
C LYS A 44 1.71 20.33 -21.95
N ASN A 45 0.76 21.02 -22.58
CA ASN A 45 0.97 21.78 -23.82
C ASN A 45 1.31 23.26 -23.58
N GLY A 46 1.22 23.75 -22.35
CA GLY A 46 1.59 25.12 -21.99
C GLY A 46 0.48 26.16 -22.24
N HIS A 47 -0.78 25.74 -22.36
CA HIS A 47 -1.89 26.63 -22.70
C HIS A 47 -2.44 27.37 -21.47
N LEU A 48 -1.71 28.38 -21.00
CA LEU A 48 -2.03 29.16 -19.79
C LEU A 48 -3.47 29.66 -19.75
N SER A 49 -3.99 30.24 -20.84
CA SER A 49 -5.35 30.77 -20.89
C SER A 49 -6.43 29.71 -20.61
N ILE A 50 -6.17 28.46 -20.99
CA ILE A 50 -7.09 27.35 -20.73
C ILE A 50 -6.91 26.86 -19.30
N VAL A 51 -5.66 26.78 -18.80
CA VAL A 51 -5.36 26.43 -17.41
C VAL A 51 -6.05 27.40 -16.44
N ASP A 52 -5.90 28.70 -16.64
CA ASP A 52 -6.55 29.73 -15.80
C ASP A 52 -8.08 29.61 -15.83
N PHE A 53 -8.66 29.35 -16.99
CA PHE A 53 -10.10 29.13 -17.12
C PHE A 53 -10.55 27.91 -16.33
N LEU A 54 -9.89 26.76 -16.52
CA LEU A 54 -10.25 25.50 -15.86
C LEU A 54 -10.13 25.60 -14.33
N LEU A 55 -9.06 26.22 -13.83
CA LEU A 55 -8.87 26.45 -12.39
C LEU A 55 -9.93 27.41 -11.83
N GLY A 56 -10.28 28.46 -12.57
CA GLY A 56 -11.34 29.41 -12.20
C GLY A 56 -12.72 28.77 -12.11
N GLU A 57 -12.98 27.75 -12.92
CA GLU A 57 -14.23 26.96 -12.91
C GLU A 57 -14.20 25.78 -11.93
N GLY A 58 -13.14 25.64 -11.13
CA GLY A 58 -13.07 24.67 -10.03
C GLY A 58 -12.49 23.31 -10.40
N ALA A 59 -11.67 23.21 -11.44
CA ALA A 59 -10.94 21.98 -11.74
C ALA A 59 -10.04 21.56 -10.57
N GLU A 60 -9.96 20.25 -10.30
CA GLU A 60 -9.18 19.69 -9.20
C GLU A 60 -7.67 19.74 -9.53
N VAL A 61 -6.96 20.69 -8.91
CA VAL A 61 -5.56 21.02 -9.23
C VAL A 61 -4.58 19.84 -9.05
N ASP A 62 -4.81 19.02 -8.02
CA ASP A 62 -3.93 17.91 -7.63
C ASP A 62 -4.45 16.53 -8.05
N LYS A 63 -5.44 16.49 -8.94
CA LYS A 63 -5.95 15.24 -9.48
C LYS A 63 -4.81 14.51 -10.18
N LYS A 64 -4.71 13.21 -9.91
CA LYS A 64 -3.72 12.31 -10.54
C LYS A 64 -4.37 11.58 -11.69
N GLU A 65 -3.63 11.39 -12.77
CA GLU A 65 -4.06 10.46 -13.82
C GLU A 65 -4.26 9.06 -13.20
N TRP A 66 -5.25 8.31 -13.67
CA TRP A 66 -5.58 6.98 -13.15
C TRP A 66 -5.37 5.90 -14.21
N GLY A 67 -5.72 4.65 -13.88
CA GLY A 67 -5.50 3.51 -14.77
C GLY A 67 -4.03 3.16 -14.94
N ASP A 68 -3.62 2.80 -16.16
CA ASP A 68 -2.26 2.39 -16.51
C ASP A 68 -1.27 3.56 -16.65
N GLY A 69 -1.73 4.79 -16.39
CA GLY A 69 -0.91 5.98 -16.39
C GLY A 69 0.12 6.08 -15.25
N ASP A 70 1.04 7.04 -15.30
CA ASP A 70 2.12 7.23 -14.32
C ASP A 70 1.64 7.91 -13.02
N GLY A 71 0.38 8.33 -12.93
CA GLY A 71 -0.17 9.06 -11.78
C GLY A 71 0.36 10.49 -11.65
N LYS A 72 0.66 11.17 -12.76
CA LYS A 72 1.11 12.56 -12.75
C LYS A 72 -0.07 13.52 -12.52
N THR A 73 0.23 14.67 -11.93
CA THR A 73 -0.68 15.82 -11.82
C THR A 73 -0.46 16.80 -12.97
N ALA A 74 -1.35 17.77 -13.12
CA ALA A 74 -1.17 18.88 -14.06
C ALA A 74 0.16 19.62 -13.83
N LEU A 75 0.55 19.82 -12.56
CA LEU A 75 1.83 20.44 -12.18
C LEU A 75 3.03 19.59 -12.63
N ALA A 76 2.96 18.27 -12.45
CA ALA A 76 4.02 17.37 -12.92
C ALA A 76 4.18 17.40 -14.44
N PHE A 77 3.08 17.49 -15.21
CA PHE A 77 3.14 17.64 -16.67
C PHE A 77 3.72 18.99 -17.11
N ALA A 78 3.29 20.09 -16.49
CA ALA A 78 3.83 21.42 -16.80
C ALA A 78 5.34 21.50 -16.49
N ALA A 79 5.75 20.93 -15.35
CA ALA A 79 7.15 20.90 -14.94
C ALA A 79 8.01 20.03 -15.88
N MET A 80 7.50 18.87 -16.27
CA MET A 80 8.18 17.94 -17.19
C MET A 80 8.42 18.54 -18.59
N ASN A 81 7.53 19.44 -19.04
CA ASN A 81 7.61 20.08 -20.37
C ASN A 81 8.16 21.52 -20.32
N GLY A 82 8.46 22.05 -19.13
CA GLY A 82 9.13 23.34 -18.97
C GLY A 82 8.24 24.57 -19.09
N HIS A 83 6.93 24.44 -18.85
CA HIS A 83 5.98 25.55 -18.94
C HIS A 83 5.92 26.34 -17.63
N LEU A 84 6.86 27.28 -17.44
CA LEU A 84 7.01 28.05 -16.19
C LEU A 84 5.74 28.82 -15.81
N GLU A 85 5.11 29.50 -16.77
CA GLU A 85 3.92 30.32 -16.51
C GLU A 85 2.74 29.46 -16.05
N VAL A 86 2.60 28.26 -16.62
CA VAL A 86 1.59 27.28 -16.18
C VAL A 86 1.93 26.73 -14.79
N VAL A 87 3.19 26.44 -14.51
CA VAL A 87 3.65 26.02 -13.18
C VAL A 87 3.30 27.08 -12.13
N GLN A 88 3.56 28.35 -12.42
CA GLN A 88 3.21 29.47 -11.55
C GLN A 88 1.70 29.59 -11.33
N ALA A 89 0.89 29.43 -12.38
CA ALA A 89 -0.56 29.46 -12.30
C ALA A 89 -1.15 28.31 -11.47
N LEU A 90 -0.59 27.10 -11.60
CA LEU A 90 -1.03 25.94 -10.80
C LEU A 90 -0.68 26.12 -9.33
N VAL A 91 0.54 26.57 -9.01
CA VAL A 91 0.97 26.79 -7.63
C VAL A 91 0.22 27.96 -6.97
N SER A 92 -0.18 28.99 -7.74
CA SER A 92 -1.03 30.07 -7.21
C SER A 92 -2.45 29.60 -6.87
N HIS A 93 -2.89 28.49 -7.47
CA HIS A 93 -4.13 27.77 -7.14
C HIS A 93 -3.87 26.58 -6.20
N GLU A 94 -2.87 26.69 -5.33
CA GLU A 94 -2.61 25.75 -4.22
C GLU A 94 -2.20 24.33 -4.66
N ALA A 95 -1.66 24.15 -5.87
CA ALA A 95 -1.06 22.87 -6.27
C ALA A 95 0.07 22.43 -5.30
N ASP A 96 0.05 21.17 -4.87
CA ASP A 96 1.11 20.62 -4.03
C ASP A 96 2.40 20.41 -4.86
N VAL A 97 3.38 21.28 -4.60
CA VAL A 97 4.70 21.28 -5.26
C VAL A 97 5.49 19.99 -5.07
N ASN A 98 5.14 19.18 -4.07
CA ASN A 98 5.78 17.91 -3.75
C ASN A 98 4.92 16.70 -4.15
N LYS A 99 3.78 16.91 -4.83
CA LYS A 99 2.91 15.83 -5.28
C LYS A 99 3.60 14.96 -6.33
N ALA A 100 4.19 13.87 -5.86
CA ALA A 100 4.95 12.97 -6.70
C ALA A 100 4.06 12.02 -7.51
N ASP A 101 4.56 11.57 -8.67
CA ASP A 101 3.91 10.55 -9.49
C ASP A 101 3.98 9.13 -8.86
N LYS A 102 3.47 8.09 -9.51
CA LYS A 102 3.50 6.70 -9.00
C LYS A 102 4.91 6.16 -8.80
N ASP A 103 5.88 6.68 -9.53
CA ASP A 103 7.29 6.33 -9.33
C ASP A 103 7.95 7.24 -8.29
N GLY A 104 7.18 8.09 -7.62
CA GLY A 104 7.66 9.02 -6.61
C GLY A 104 8.48 10.17 -7.18
N LYS A 105 8.38 10.48 -8.48
CA LYS A 105 9.08 11.62 -9.08
C LYS A 105 8.30 12.89 -8.79
N THR A 106 8.93 13.85 -8.12
CA THR A 106 8.34 15.17 -7.85
C THR A 106 8.34 16.04 -9.12
N PRO A 107 7.49 17.09 -9.18
CA PRO A 107 7.53 18.08 -10.25
C PRO A 107 8.94 18.67 -10.46
N THR A 108 9.66 19.00 -9.39
CA THR A 108 11.04 19.51 -9.45
C THR A 108 12.00 18.50 -10.07
N TRP A 109 11.91 17.22 -9.68
CA TRP A 109 12.74 16.16 -10.25
C TRP A 109 12.48 15.99 -11.75
N LEU A 110 11.21 16.04 -12.16
CA LEU A 110 10.81 15.94 -13.57
C LEU A 110 11.34 17.11 -14.40
N ALA A 111 11.24 18.35 -13.90
CA ALA A 111 11.78 19.52 -14.56
C ALA A 111 13.31 19.42 -14.71
N ALA A 112 14.02 19.10 -13.63
CA ALA A 112 15.49 18.99 -13.64
C ALA A 112 15.96 17.91 -14.62
N ARG A 113 15.31 16.75 -14.64
CA ARG A 113 15.73 15.63 -15.49
C ARG A 113 15.46 15.86 -16.98
N ASN A 114 14.48 16.68 -17.32
CA ASN A 114 14.19 17.07 -18.70
C ASN A 114 14.95 18.34 -19.14
N GLY A 115 15.79 18.91 -18.28
CA GLY A 115 16.64 20.06 -18.60
C GLY A 115 15.96 21.42 -18.45
N HIS A 116 14.80 21.47 -17.80
CA HIS A 116 14.06 22.71 -17.52
C HIS A 116 14.55 23.34 -16.21
N ALA A 117 15.79 23.86 -16.25
CA ALA A 117 16.48 24.40 -15.07
C ALA A 117 15.69 25.54 -14.41
N GLU A 118 15.14 26.46 -15.19
CA GLU A 118 14.37 27.61 -14.68
C GLU A 118 13.13 27.16 -13.88
N VAL A 119 12.38 26.18 -14.38
CA VAL A 119 11.24 25.61 -13.68
C VAL A 119 11.67 24.87 -12.42
N ALA A 120 12.76 24.09 -12.50
CA ALA A 120 13.27 23.36 -11.36
C ALA A 120 13.77 24.30 -10.25
N GLU A 121 14.45 25.39 -10.59
CA GLU A 121 14.91 26.42 -9.66
C GLU A 121 13.73 27.12 -9.00
N TRP A 122 12.74 27.55 -9.78
CA TRP A 122 11.54 28.20 -9.24
C TRP A 122 10.76 27.27 -8.30
N LEU A 123 10.55 26.00 -8.68
CA LEU A 123 9.89 25.03 -7.80
C LEU A 123 10.65 24.80 -6.48
N GLN A 124 11.99 24.86 -6.49
CA GLN A 124 12.78 24.77 -5.26
C GLN A 124 12.59 25.98 -4.35
N GLU A 125 12.50 27.18 -4.92
CA GLU A 125 12.19 28.40 -4.15
C GLU A 125 10.84 28.28 -3.44
N MET A 126 9.90 27.54 -4.05
CA MET A 126 8.59 27.22 -3.48
C MET A 126 8.58 25.99 -2.57
N GLY A 127 9.74 25.39 -2.26
CA GLY A 127 9.86 24.24 -1.36
C GLY A 127 9.72 22.86 -2.02
N GLY A 128 9.80 22.79 -3.35
CA GLY A 128 9.77 21.54 -4.11
C GLY A 128 11.07 20.74 -3.97
N SER A 129 10.96 19.46 -3.58
CA SER A 129 12.10 18.56 -3.40
C SER A 129 12.70 18.12 -4.73
N LYS A 130 14.04 18.21 -4.85
CA LYS A 130 14.80 17.66 -5.99
C LYS A 130 14.81 16.14 -6.03
N GLU A 131 14.59 15.51 -4.88
CA GLU A 131 14.65 14.06 -4.75
C GLU A 131 13.30 13.44 -5.09
N SER A 132 13.30 12.13 -5.38
CA SER A 132 12.05 11.37 -5.37
C SER A 132 11.45 11.33 -3.97
N ASN A 133 10.16 11.03 -3.84
CA ASN A 133 9.52 10.86 -2.55
C ASN A 133 10.24 9.80 -1.67
N ALA A 134 10.02 9.87 -0.35
CA ALA A 134 10.70 8.99 0.60
C ALA A 134 10.51 7.49 0.28
N PRO A 135 9.30 7.01 -0.09
CA PRO A 135 9.13 5.60 -0.44
C PRO A 135 9.91 5.15 -1.66
N THR A 136 10.00 5.96 -2.73
CA THR A 136 10.84 5.63 -3.89
C THR A 136 12.32 5.63 -3.52
N ARG A 137 12.77 6.56 -2.68
CA ARG A 137 14.16 6.55 -2.18
C ARG A 137 14.44 5.27 -1.39
N LEU A 138 13.51 4.84 -0.54
CA LEU A 138 13.60 3.58 0.19
C LEU A 138 13.63 2.36 -0.75
N MET A 139 12.79 2.32 -1.78
CA MET A 139 12.83 1.26 -2.80
C MET A 139 14.18 1.22 -3.53
N HIS A 140 14.71 2.38 -3.93
CA HIS A 140 16.03 2.49 -4.55
C HIS A 140 17.15 2.04 -3.61
N HIS A 141 17.08 2.40 -2.33
CA HIS A 141 18.00 1.91 -1.30
C HIS A 141 17.97 0.38 -1.22
N CYS A 142 16.78 -0.22 -1.13
CA CYS A 142 16.59 -1.68 -1.09
C CYS A 142 17.09 -2.41 -2.34
N ALA A 143 17.10 -1.74 -3.50
CA ALA A 143 17.57 -2.30 -4.76
C ALA A 143 19.07 -2.08 -5.02
N SER A 144 19.75 -1.19 -4.28
CA SER A 144 21.08 -0.68 -4.62
C SER A 144 22.23 -1.60 -4.22
N GLU A 145 23.25 -1.69 -5.08
CA GLU A 145 24.52 -2.35 -4.77
C GLU A 145 25.48 -1.48 -3.94
N ARG A 146 25.25 -0.18 -3.84
CA ARG A 146 26.10 0.75 -3.09
C ARG A 146 25.38 1.18 -1.82
N ALA A 147 26.11 1.29 -0.72
CA ALA A 147 25.60 2.02 0.44
C ALA A 147 25.31 3.45 -0.01
N ASN A 148 24.03 3.81 -0.06
CA ASN A 148 23.64 5.20 -0.25
C ASN A 148 24.06 5.99 1.00
N ALA A 149 24.17 7.31 0.88
CA ALA A 149 24.49 8.17 2.02
C ALA A 149 23.42 8.07 3.13
N ASP A 150 22.15 7.87 2.71
CA ASP A 150 21.02 7.71 3.60
C ASP A 150 20.93 6.26 4.11
N THR A 151 20.73 6.11 5.42
CA THR A 151 20.50 4.80 6.03
C THR A 151 19.06 4.34 5.80
N ALA A 152 18.81 3.03 5.86
CA ALA A 152 17.46 2.50 5.78
C ALA A 152 16.56 3.02 6.92
N GLU A 153 17.13 3.32 8.08
CA GLU A 153 16.42 3.90 9.23
C GLU A 153 15.92 5.31 8.91
N ASP A 154 16.79 6.20 8.43
CA ASP A 154 16.42 7.57 8.05
C ASP A 154 15.29 7.57 7.01
N LEU A 155 15.42 6.72 5.99
CA LEU A 155 14.43 6.66 4.90
C LEU A 155 13.08 6.13 5.37
N VAL A 156 13.05 5.15 6.28
CA VAL A 156 11.79 4.63 6.83
C VAL A 156 11.12 5.66 7.73
N GLU A 157 11.89 6.44 8.50
CA GLU A 157 11.36 7.55 9.31
C GLU A 157 10.76 8.65 8.44
N GLU A 158 11.41 9.02 7.34
CA GLU A 158 10.90 9.99 6.37
C GLU A 158 9.64 9.51 5.61
N CYS A 159 9.34 8.21 5.62
CA CYS A 159 8.15 7.68 4.94
C CYS A 159 6.83 7.98 5.68
N GLU A 160 6.82 8.61 6.85
CA GLU A 160 5.62 8.96 7.65
C GLU A 160 4.58 7.81 7.78
N ASN A 161 5.06 6.56 7.86
CA ASN A 161 4.30 5.30 7.89
C ASN A 161 3.77 4.73 6.56
N ASP A 162 4.14 5.27 5.39
CA ASP A 162 3.84 4.64 4.09
C ASP A 162 4.98 3.72 3.60
N VAL A 163 5.44 2.81 4.47
CA VAL A 163 6.43 1.78 4.10
C VAL A 163 5.92 0.79 3.03
N ASN A 164 4.61 0.80 2.81
CA ASN A 164 3.89 -0.05 1.87
C ASN A 164 3.54 0.65 0.56
N ALA A 165 4.08 1.85 0.32
CA ALA A 165 3.89 2.55 -0.94
C ALA A 165 4.23 1.66 -2.12
N ARG A 166 3.54 1.88 -3.24
CA ARG A 166 3.66 1.06 -4.44
C ARG A 166 4.10 1.90 -5.62
N ASP A 167 5.09 1.40 -6.35
CA ASP A 167 5.51 1.98 -7.62
C ASP A 167 4.49 1.70 -8.75
N SER A 168 4.77 2.19 -9.96
CA SER A 168 3.99 1.90 -11.18
C SER A 168 3.84 0.40 -11.50
N ARG A 169 4.72 -0.46 -10.97
CA ARG A 169 4.67 -1.92 -11.11
C ARG A 169 3.93 -2.59 -9.95
N GLY A 170 3.40 -1.83 -8.99
CA GLY A 170 2.75 -2.33 -7.79
C GLY A 170 3.72 -2.85 -6.72
N ARG A 171 5.02 -2.55 -6.85
CA ARG A 171 6.07 -3.10 -5.98
C ARG A 171 6.34 -2.22 -4.78
N THR A 172 6.60 -2.87 -3.64
CA THR A 172 6.96 -2.24 -2.37
C THR A 172 8.47 -2.29 -2.13
N ALA A 173 8.97 -1.54 -1.14
CA ALA A 173 10.37 -1.58 -0.74
C ALA A 173 10.83 -3.01 -0.36
N LEU A 174 9.98 -3.76 0.35
CA LEU A 174 10.26 -5.15 0.72
C LEU A 174 10.45 -6.06 -0.51
N MET A 175 9.65 -5.87 -1.56
CA MET A 175 9.83 -6.62 -2.82
C MET A 175 11.16 -6.30 -3.50
N TYR A 176 11.57 -5.03 -3.50
CA TYR A 176 12.87 -4.62 -4.03
C TYR A 176 14.02 -5.23 -3.24
N LEU A 177 13.90 -5.27 -1.92
CA LEU A 177 14.88 -5.90 -1.03
C LEU A 177 15.05 -7.40 -1.33
N CYS A 178 13.94 -8.12 -1.51
CA CYS A 178 13.97 -9.56 -1.83
C CYS A 178 14.42 -9.87 -3.26
N ALA A 179 14.14 -8.97 -4.22
CA ALA A 179 14.52 -9.13 -5.63
C ALA A 179 15.92 -8.59 -5.98
N GLY A 180 16.57 -7.90 -5.04
CA GLY A 180 17.88 -7.28 -5.26
C GLY A 180 18.99 -8.30 -5.59
N PRO A 181 20.08 -7.85 -6.23
CA PRO A 181 21.17 -8.73 -6.67
C PRO A 181 22.05 -9.26 -5.52
N LYS A 182 22.08 -8.56 -4.38
CA LYS A 182 22.87 -8.90 -3.18
C LYS A 182 22.17 -9.94 -2.31
N GLU A 183 22.92 -10.61 -1.44
CA GLU A 183 22.33 -11.32 -0.28
C GLU A 183 21.41 -10.39 0.52
N ILE A 184 20.36 -10.97 1.11
CA ILE A 184 19.37 -10.21 1.87
C ILE A 184 20.00 -9.40 3.00
N ASP A 185 19.71 -8.10 3.02
CA ASP A 185 19.99 -7.28 4.19
C ASP A 185 18.93 -7.57 5.26
N VAL A 186 19.35 -8.36 6.24
CA VAL A 186 18.52 -8.82 7.35
C VAL A 186 18.05 -7.67 8.23
N ASP A 187 18.90 -6.66 8.42
CA ASP A 187 18.61 -5.55 9.32
C ASP A 187 17.56 -4.64 8.68
N THR A 188 17.73 -4.32 7.39
CA THR A 188 16.70 -3.60 6.62
C THR A 188 15.39 -4.39 6.55
N LEU A 189 15.40 -5.71 6.36
CA LEU A 189 14.18 -6.53 6.34
C LEU A 189 13.45 -6.47 7.69
N LYS A 190 14.18 -6.64 8.81
CA LYS A 190 13.60 -6.54 10.17
C LYS A 190 13.06 -5.14 10.45
N LEU A 191 13.76 -4.11 10.00
CA LEU A 191 13.32 -2.73 10.12
C LEU A 191 11.99 -2.52 9.38
N LEU A 192 11.90 -2.92 8.11
CA LEU A 192 10.67 -2.84 7.33
C LEU A 192 9.51 -3.59 8.02
N ALA A 193 9.75 -4.81 8.52
CA ALA A 193 8.75 -5.58 9.26
C ALA A 193 8.31 -4.87 10.55
N LYS A 194 9.25 -4.28 11.31
CA LYS A 194 8.96 -3.49 12.52
C LYS A 194 8.05 -2.29 12.24
N TYR A 195 8.23 -1.63 11.10
CA TYR A 195 7.42 -0.50 10.66
C TYR A 195 6.14 -0.91 9.88
N GLY A 196 5.78 -2.19 9.89
CA GLY A 196 4.50 -2.67 9.35
C GLY A 196 4.51 -2.94 7.84
N ALA A 197 5.65 -3.27 7.26
CA ALA A 197 5.71 -3.71 5.86
C ALA A 197 4.85 -4.97 5.65
N ASP A 198 3.99 -4.94 4.63
CA ASP A 198 3.14 -6.04 4.24
C ASP A 198 3.97 -7.13 3.53
N VAL A 199 4.24 -8.21 4.28
CA VAL A 199 4.99 -9.38 3.80
C VAL A 199 4.27 -10.15 2.69
N ASN A 200 2.97 -9.94 2.51
CA ASN A 200 2.10 -10.63 1.56
C ASN A 200 1.63 -9.73 0.41
N ALA A 201 2.14 -8.50 0.32
CA ALA A 201 1.80 -7.59 -0.77
C ALA A 201 2.05 -8.27 -2.13
N GLN A 202 1.17 -8.01 -3.11
CA GLN A 202 1.26 -8.55 -4.47
C GLN A 202 1.45 -7.47 -5.53
N ASP A 203 2.52 -7.54 -6.33
CA ASP A 203 2.75 -6.58 -7.40
C ASP A 203 1.72 -6.70 -8.55
N ASN A 204 1.86 -5.91 -9.61
CA ASN A 204 0.93 -5.95 -10.74
C ASN A 204 0.90 -7.30 -11.48
N LYS A 205 1.87 -8.20 -11.23
CA LYS A 205 1.89 -9.57 -11.75
C LYS A 205 1.37 -10.59 -10.73
N GLY A 206 1.03 -10.16 -9.52
CA GLY A 206 0.61 -11.01 -8.42
C GLY A 206 1.78 -11.59 -7.62
N GLN A 207 3.01 -11.11 -7.82
CA GLN A 207 4.20 -11.66 -7.17
C GLN A 207 4.31 -11.13 -5.74
N THR A 208 4.61 -12.03 -4.79
CA THR A 208 4.88 -11.68 -3.38
C THR A 208 6.38 -11.56 -3.09
N PRO A 209 6.79 -10.87 -2.01
CA PRO A 209 8.18 -10.90 -1.54
C PRO A 209 8.75 -12.32 -1.41
N LEU A 210 7.94 -13.27 -0.92
CA LEU A 210 8.32 -14.67 -0.78
C LEU A 210 8.60 -15.34 -2.13
N MET A 211 7.78 -15.09 -3.16
CA MET A 211 8.04 -15.61 -4.51
C MET A 211 9.33 -15.05 -5.09
N LEU A 212 9.61 -13.77 -4.87
CA LEU A 212 10.84 -13.12 -5.36
C LEU A 212 12.08 -13.69 -4.67
N ALA A 213 12.05 -13.85 -3.34
CA ALA A 213 13.12 -14.49 -2.58
C ALA A 213 13.34 -15.96 -3.00
N ALA A 214 12.26 -16.72 -3.19
CA ALA A 214 12.30 -18.10 -3.62
C ALA A 214 12.87 -18.27 -5.05
N MET A 215 12.49 -17.37 -5.97
CA MET A 215 13.04 -17.32 -7.32
C MET A 215 14.55 -17.07 -7.31
N LYS A 216 15.02 -16.18 -6.45
CA LYS A 216 16.45 -15.88 -6.28
C LYS A 216 17.22 -17.02 -5.60
N GLY A 217 16.53 -17.87 -4.83
CA GLY A 217 17.16 -18.91 -4.01
C GLY A 217 17.74 -18.39 -2.70
N ASP A 218 17.28 -17.23 -2.22
CA ASP A 218 17.76 -16.64 -0.97
C ASP A 218 17.03 -17.28 0.22
N ILE A 219 17.58 -18.39 0.70
CA ILE A 219 16.97 -19.22 1.76
C ILE A 219 16.80 -18.43 3.06
N LYS A 220 17.75 -17.55 3.37
CA LYS A 220 17.68 -16.71 4.57
C LYS A 220 16.54 -15.71 4.48
N ALA A 221 16.33 -15.11 3.32
CA ALA A 221 15.17 -14.25 3.08
C ALA A 221 13.86 -15.04 3.20
N VAL A 222 13.80 -16.25 2.64
CA VAL A 222 12.63 -17.14 2.75
C VAL A 222 12.30 -17.46 4.20
N GLU A 223 13.28 -17.89 5.00
CA GLU A 223 13.09 -18.19 6.42
C GLU A 223 12.61 -16.97 7.22
N LEU A 224 13.20 -15.79 6.97
CA LEU A 224 12.82 -14.56 7.65
C LEU A 224 11.40 -14.13 7.28
N LEU A 225 11.06 -14.08 5.98
CA LEU A 225 9.73 -13.74 5.50
C LEU A 225 8.67 -14.69 6.06
N LEU A 226 8.98 -15.99 6.07
CA LEU A 226 8.14 -16.96 6.74
C LEU A 226 7.97 -16.55 8.20
N SER A 227 9.05 -16.33 8.96
CA SER A 227 8.95 -15.95 10.39
C SER A 227 8.06 -14.73 10.65
N PHE A 228 8.00 -13.78 9.72
CA PHE A 228 7.10 -12.60 9.74
C PHE A 228 5.67 -12.83 9.22
N GLY A 229 5.30 -14.07 8.86
CA GLY A 229 3.94 -14.45 8.48
C GLY A 229 3.65 -14.47 6.98
N ALA A 230 4.68 -14.61 6.13
CA ALA A 230 4.46 -14.76 4.69
C ALA A 230 3.64 -16.03 4.37
N ASP A 231 2.59 -15.88 3.57
CA ASP A 231 1.74 -16.97 3.09
C ASP A 231 2.32 -17.58 1.81
N MET A 232 2.61 -18.87 1.87
CA MET A 232 3.18 -19.65 0.77
C MET A 232 2.16 -20.08 -0.29
N ASN A 233 0.86 -19.94 0.01
CA ASN A 233 -0.22 -20.39 -0.87
C ASN A 233 -0.73 -19.28 -1.79
N ILE A 234 -0.31 -18.04 -1.60
CA ILE A 234 -0.62 -16.95 -2.53
C ILE A 234 -0.06 -17.33 -3.90
N THR A 235 -0.83 -17.06 -4.95
CA THR A 235 -0.46 -17.33 -6.33
C THR A 235 -0.36 -16.04 -7.14
N ASP A 236 0.59 -16.01 -8.08
CA ASP A 236 0.68 -14.93 -9.06
C ASP A 236 -0.49 -15.00 -10.08
N LYS A 237 -0.55 -14.05 -11.03
CA LYS A 237 -1.58 -14.03 -12.09
C LYS A 237 -1.54 -15.26 -13.00
N THR A 238 -0.43 -16.00 -13.04
CA THR A 238 -0.27 -17.25 -13.79
C THR A 238 -0.53 -18.50 -12.93
N LYS A 239 -1.04 -18.31 -11.70
CA LYS A 239 -1.34 -19.35 -10.71
C LYS A 239 -0.10 -20.06 -10.13
N ARG A 240 1.07 -19.42 -10.17
CA ARG A 240 2.31 -19.98 -9.63
C ARG A 240 2.51 -19.61 -8.17
N THR A 241 2.94 -20.58 -7.37
CA THR A 241 3.33 -20.42 -5.95
C THR A 241 4.83 -20.14 -5.77
N ALA A 242 5.27 -19.77 -4.57
CA ALA A 242 6.69 -19.54 -4.27
C ALA A 242 7.58 -20.78 -4.56
N ILE A 243 7.08 -22.00 -4.34
CA ILE A 243 7.81 -23.24 -4.63
C ILE A 243 8.01 -23.45 -6.14
N GLU A 244 7.03 -23.05 -6.95
CA GLU A 244 7.14 -23.11 -8.40
C GLU A 244 8.18 -22.12 -8.93
N TYR A 245 8.23 -20.91 -8.37
CA TYR A 245 9.28 -19.93 -8.64
C TYR A 245 10.68 -20.46 -8.28
N ALA A 246 10.84 -21.11 -7.12
CA ALA A 246 12.10 -21.75 -6.75
C ALA A 246 12.49 -22.88 -7.71
N SER A 247 11.50 -23.61 -8.23
CA SER A 247 11.73 -24.68 -9.20
C SER A 247 12.29 -24.19 -10.53
N GLU A 248 11.87 -23.01 -10.99
CA GLU A 248 12.32 -22.40 -12.25
C GLU A 248 13.84 -22.13 -12.26
N ARG A 249 14.43 -21.84 -11.09
CA ARG A 249 15.85 -21.50 -10.93
C ARG A 249 16.68 -22.61 -10.26
N GLY A 250 16.06 -23.75 -9.95
CA GLY A 250 16.74 -24.92 -9.38
C GLY A 250 16.85 -24.93 -7.84
N HIS A 251 16.19 -23.99 -7.15
CA HIS A 251 16.23 -23.82 -5.69
C HIS A 251 15.08 -24.54 -4.96
N ARG A 252 14.32 -25.39 -5.66
CA ARG A 252 13.12 -26.05 -5.11
C ARG A 252 13.39 -26.78 -3.80
N ARG A 253 14.46 -27.59 -3.74
CA ARG A 253 14.75 -28.43 -2.58
C ARG A 253 15.06 -27.61 -1.34
N ASP A 254 15.85 -26.56 -1.50
CA ASP A 254 16.31 -25.72 -0.39
C ASP A 254 15.15 -24.90 0.18
N VAL A 255 14.31 -24.34 -0.70
CA VAL A 255 13.09 -23.60 -0.29
C VAL A 255 12.07 -24.55 0.35
N GLN A 256 11.90 -25.74 -0.21
CA GLN A 256 11.00 -26.75 0.37
C GLN A 256 11.49 -27.20 1.76
N TYR A 257 12.80 -27.38 1.93
CA TYR A 257 13.40 -27.70 3.22
C TYR A 257 13.16 -26.60 4.26
N ALA A 258 13.39 -25.33 3.91
CA ALA A 258 13.14 -24.20 4.81
C ALA A 258 11.66 -24.10 5.24
N ILE A 259 10.74 -24.44 4.34
CA ILE A 259 9.30 -24.53 4.64
C ILE A 259 9.03 -25.69 5.62
N GLU A 260 9.57 -26.88 5.33
CA GLU A 260 9.36 -28.09 6.13
C GLU A 260 9.99 -28.00 7.53
N GLU A 261 11.16 -27.36 7.68
CA GLU A 261 11.77 -27.11 8.98
C GLU A 261 10.89 -26.23 9.87
N ARG A 262 10.21 -25.24 9.31
CA ARG A 262 9.28 -24.42 10.10
C ARG A 262 8.05 -25.21 10.57
N PHE A 263 7.50 -26.05 9.70
CA PHE A 263 6.38 -26.94 10.05
C PHE A 263 6.79 -28.06 11.01
N SER A 264 8.07 -28.44 11.05
CA SER A 264 8.59 -29.41 12.02
C SER A 264 8.90 -28.74 13.36
N LEU A 265 9.41 -27.50 13.37
CA LEU A 265 9.59 -26.67 14.56
C LEU A 265 8.24 -26.32 15.23
N SER A 266 7.17 -26.14 14.46
CA SER A 266 5.81 -25.98 15.02
C SER A 266 5.27 -27.27 15.65
N LYS A 267 5.80 -28.44 15.27
CA LYS A 267 5.45 -29.76 15.83
C LYS A 267 6.34 -30.18 17.01
N SER A 268 7.58 -29.71 17.07
CA SER A 268 8.51 -30.01 18.18
C SER A 268 8.34 -29.06 19.37
N SER A 269 7.88 -27.83 19.14
CA SER A 269 7.43 -26.92 20.22
C SER A 269 6.13 -27.40 20.90
N THR A 270 5.37 -28.30 20.26
CA THR A 270 4.16 -28.93 20.83
C THR A 270 4.43 -30.27 21.53
N SER A 271 5.68 -30.73 21.63
CA SER A 271 6.01 -32.00 22.30
C SER A 271 6.79 -31.88 23.61
N GLN A 272 7.02 -30.66 24.13
CA GLN A 272 7.69 -30.49 25.43
C GLN A 272 7.03 -29.56 26.45
N ASN A 273 5.88 -28.95 26.17
CA ASN A 273 5.03 -28.42 27.22
C ASN A 273 3.61 -28.98 27.05
N SER A 274 3.19 -29.76 28.04
CA SER A 274 1.84 -30.29 28.20
C SER A 274 0.83 -29.13 28.34
N CYS A 275 0.46 -28.49 27.23
CA CYS A 275 -0.72 -27.62 27.05
C CYS A 275 -1.03 -27.39 25.55
N SER A 276 -0.89 -28.43 24.71
CA SER A 276 -1.27 -28.40 23.28
C SER A 276 -2.71 -28.89 23.02
N TRP A 277 -3.61 -28.79 23.99
CA TRP A 277 -5.03 -29.13 23.80
C TRP A 277 -5.96 -27.90 23.72
N VAL A 278 -5.41 -26.67 23.74
CA VAL A 278 -6.23 -25.44 23.77
C VAL A 278 -6.44 -24.79 22.39
N VAL A 279 -5.62 -25.07 21.37
CA VAL A 279 -5.80 -24.46 20.03
C VAL A 279 -6.97 -25.07 19.23
N ASN A 280 -7.49 -26.22 19.69
CA ASN A 280 -8.73 -26.84 19.20
C ASN A 280 -9.83 -26.87 20.29
N SER A 281 -9.71 -26.05 21.34
CA SER A 281 -10.81 -25.86 22.30
C SER A 281 -11.81 -24.83 21.76
N PRO A 282 -13.07 -24.86 22.22
CA PRO A 282 -14.08 -23.85 21.86
C PRO A 282 -13.59 -22.41 22.09
N LEU A 283 -12.73 -22.19 23.09
CA LEU A 283 -12.13 -20.88 23.41
C LEU A 283 -11.11 -20.42 22.36
N GLY A 284 -10.28 -21.33 21.83
CA GLY A 284 -9.33 -21.03 20.75
C GLY A 284 -10.01 -20.72 19.42
N PHE A 285 -11.17 -21.35 19.17
CA PHE A 285 -12.01 -21.03 18.02
C PHE A 285 -12.70 -19.67 18.18
N PHE A 286 -13.15 -19.35 19.40
CA PHE A 286 -13.75 -18.07 19.75
C PHE A 286 -12.76 -16.91 19.60
N TYR A 287 -11.52 -17.07 20.09
CA TYR A 287 -10.46 -16.07 19.94
C TYR A 287 -10.13 -15.77 18.47
N LYS A 288 -10.15 -16.82 17.62
CA LYS A 288 -9.89 -16.70 16.19
C LYS A 288 -11.02 -16.00 15.45
N GLN A 289 -12.28 -16.26 15.84
CA GLN A 289 -13.43 -15.51 15.32
C GLN A 289 -13.44 -14.06 15.79
N MET A 290 -13.06 -13.79 17.05
CA MET A 290 -13.02 -12.44 17.59
C MET A 290 -11.91 -11.59 16.91
N GLN A 291 -10.76 -12.19 16.63
CA GLN A 291 -9.68 -11.52 15.89
C GLN A 291 -10.09 -11.21 14.44
N GLN A 292 -10.83 -12.12 13.80
CA GLN A 292 -11.42 -11.89 12.48
C GLN A 292 -12.44 -10.74 12.50
N VAL A 293 -13.26 -10.62 13.55
CA VAL A 293 -14.19 -9.50 13.73
C VAL A 293 -13.44 -8.17 13.96
N LEU A 294 -12.35 -8.17 14.74
CA LEU A 294 -11.51 -6.98 14.95
C LEU A 294 -10.75 -6.54 13.69
N ASP A 295 -10.37 -7.47 12.82
CA ASP A 295 -9.73 -7.19 11.53
C ASP A 295 -10.74 -6.66 10.49
N VAL A 296 -11.97 -7.18 10.50
CA VAL A 296 -13.07 -6.71 9.62
C VAL A 296 -13.52 -5.30 9.98
N LEU A 297 -13.46 -4.90 11.25
CA LEU A 297 -13.94 -3.60 11.72
C LEU A 297 -12.94 -2.44 11.62
N ARG A 298 -11.68 -2.65 11.17
CA ARG A 298 -10.60 -1.63 11.11
C ARG A 298 -10.53 -0.76 12.39
N ALA A 299 -10.63 -1.37 13.57
CA ALA A 299 -10.68 -0.62 14.82
C ALA A 299 -9.31 0.03 15.16
N PRO A 300 -9.28 1.28 15.69
CA PRO A 300 -8.05 1.94 16.10
C PRO A 300 -7.31 1.17 17.20
N ILE A 301 -5.97 1.17 17.13
CA ILE A 301 -5.02 0.45 18.02
C ILE A 301 -5.30 0.64 19.52
N LYS A 302 -5.91 1.76 19.91
CA LYS A 302 -6.25 2.08 21.30
C LYS A 302 -7.27 1.11 21.91
N ILE A 303 -8.26 0.66 21.13
CA ILE A 303 -9.30 -0.28 21.59
C ILE A 303 -8.74 -1.70 21.74
N ARG A 304 -7.82 -2.11 20.85
CA ARG A 304 -7.09 -3.38 20.98
C ARG A 304 -6.32 -3.46 22.29
N ARG A 305 -5.60 -2.39 22.64
CA ARG A 305 -4.83 -2.32 23.89
C ARG A 305 -5.69 -2.32 25.15
N GLU A 306 -6.87 -1.71 25.12
CA GLU A 306 -7.79 -1.70 26.27
C GLU A 306 -8.46 -3.07 26.48
N LEU A 307 -8.80 -3.78 25.40
CA LEU A 307 -9.32 -5.15 25.48
C LEU A 307 -8.26 -6.16 25.96
N GLU A 308 -7.00 -5.99 25.53
CA GLU A 308 -5.86 -6.79 26.01
C GLU A 308 -5.55 -6.55 27.50
N GLN A 309 -5.90 -5.39 28.06
CA GLN A 309 -5.73 -5.08 29.49
C GLN A 309 -6.84 -5.66 30.38
N LEU A 310 -8.04 -5.89 29.84
CA LEU A 310 -9.17 -6.44 30.59
C LEU A 310 -9.02 -7.94 30.91
N TRP A 311 -8.14 -8.65 30.20
CA TRP A 311 -7.86 -10.07 30.44
C TRP A 311 -6.35 -10.33 30.62
N PRO A 312 -5.84 -10.26 31.87
CA PRO A 312 -4.46 -10.62 32.16
C PRO A 312 -4.23 -12.12 31.93
N GLU A 313 -3.06 -12.47 31.38
CA GLU A 313 -2.62 -13.80 30.96
C GLU A 313 -2.59 -14.91 32.05
N ASP A 314 -3.03 -14.62 33.29
CA ASP A 314 -2.84 -15.49 34.46
C ASP A 314 -4.14 -16.21 34.93
N ILE A 315 -5.02 -16.61 34.01
CA ILE A 315 -6.02 -17.62 34.34
C ILE A 315 -5.34 -18.98 34.35
N SER A 316 -4.77 -19.32 35.51
CA SER A 316 -4.18 -20.62 35.76
C SER A 316 -5.21 -21.71 35.49
N ILE A 317 -4.82 -22.59 34.57
CA ILE A 317 -5.47 -23.76 33.93
C ILE A 317 -6.25 -24.71 34.85
N HIS A 318 -6.25 -24.50 36.17
CA HIS A 318 -6.99 -25.30 37.15
C HIS A 318 -8.37 -24.73 37.55
N HIS A 319 -8.71 -23.50 37.15
CA HIS A 319 -10.05 -22.92 37.39
C HIS A 319 -10.95 -22.88 36.14
N ALA A 320 -10.46 -23.31 34.98
CA ALA A 320 -11.17 -23.18 33.70
C ALA A 320 -12.21 -24.29 33.44
N GLU A 321 -12.31 -25.31 34.28
CA GLU A 321 -13.32 -26.37 34.14
C GLU A 321 -14.71 -25.99 34.67
N GLU A 322 -14.86 -24.83 35.34
CA GLU A 322 -16.12 -24.41 35.97
C GLU A 322 -16.73 -23.11 35.39
N ILE A 323 -16.14 -22.49 34.38
CA ILE A 323 -16.67 -21.21 33.86
C ILE A 323 -17.75 -21.48 32.81
N ASP A 324 -19.00 -21.23 33.18
CA ASP A 324 -20.17 -21.31 32.30
C ASP A 324 -20.03 -20.24 31.19
N PRO A 325 -20.08 -20.62 29.90
CA PRO A 325 -20.07 -19.67 28.79
C PRO A 325 -21.12 -18.56 28.90
N ALA A 326 -22.23 -18.79 29.61
CA ALA A 326 -23.25 -17.77 29.86
C ALA A 326 -22.75 -16.61 30.76
N GLU A 327 -21.86 -16.90 31.71
CA GLU A 327 -21.31 -15.91 32.65
C GLU A 327 -20.30 -14.96 31.97
N VAL A 328 -19.66 -15.43 30.89
CA VAL A 328 -18.69 -14.67 30.08
C VAL A 328 -19.39 -13.68 29.14
N VAL A 329 -20.62 -13.99 28.69
CA VAL A 329 -21.42 -13.08 27.86
C VAL A 329 -21.97 -11.91 28.67
N GLU A 330 -22.30 -12.14 29.95
CA GLU A 330 -22.77 -11.08 30.86
C GLU A 330 -21.68 -10.08 31.29
N SER A 331 -20.39 -10.41 31.05
CA SER A 331 -19.26 -9.55 31.38
C SER A 331 -18.79 -8.66 30.20
N ILE A 332 -19.47 -8.73 29.05
CA ILE A 332 -19.26 -7.82 27.92
C ILE A 332 -19.91 -6.46 28.26
N PRO A 333 -19.16 -5.34 28.25
CA PRO A 333 -19.73 -4.04 28.55
C PRO A 333 -20.88 -3.68 27.60
N GLU A 334 -22.02 -3.22 28.15
CA GLU A 334 -23.25 -2.94 27.38
C GLU A 334 -23.07 -1.96 26.22
N TRP A 335 -22.01 -1.13 26.21
CA TRP A 335 -21.69 -0.23 25.10
C TRP A 335 -21.08 -0.92 23.87
N PHE A 336 -20.68 -2.19 23.99
CA PHE A 336 -20.16 -2.99 22.87
C PHE A 336 -21.27 -3.68 22.07
N ILE A 337 -22.44 -3.92 22.69
CA ILE A 337 -23.63 -4.44 22.02
C ILE A 337 -24.47 -3.24 21.58
N GLY A 338 -24.18 -2.72 20.38
CA GLY A 338 -25.03 -1.71 19.75
C GLY A 338 -26.45 -2.26 19.51
N PRO A 339 -27.50 -1.42 19.61
CA PRO A 339 -28.87 -1.89 19.46
C PRO A 339 -29.15 -2.15 17.99
N ASN A 340 -29.09 -3.43 17.60
CA ASN A 340 -29.81 -4.08 16.48
C ASN A 340 -28.90 -5.15 15.87
N GLU A 341 -29.07 -6.40 16.31
CA GLU A 341 -28.98 -7.62 15.49
C GLU A 341 -29.15 -8.84 16.42
N LEU A 342 -30.26 -8.85 17.17
CA LEU A 342 -30.76 -10.03 17.90
C LEU A 342 -32.13 -10.44 17.32
N GLU A 343 -32.20 -10.53 16.00
CA GLU A 343 -33.29 -11.23 15.32
C GLU A 343 -32.70 -11.99 14.14
N ASN A 344 -32.04 -13.11 14.42
CA ASN A 344 -32.05 -14.29 13.56
C ASN A 344 -31.41 -15.46 14.33
N GLU A 345 -32.30 -16.26 14.89
CA GLU A 345 -32.04 -17.48 15.65
C GLU A 345 -31.16 -18.46 14.85
N VAL A 346 -30.11 -18.97 15.48
CA VAL A 346 -29.54 -20.29 15.13
C VAL A 346 -29.96 -21.25 16.24
N PRO A 347 -30.85 -22.23 15.99
CA PRO A 347 -31.36 -23.10 17.03
C PRO A 347 -30.32 -24.16 17.41
N PHE A 348 -29.73 -24.03 18.60
CA PHE A 348 -29.06 -25.13 19.27
C PHE A 348 -30.13 -26.04 19.90
N ALA A 349 -30.41 -27.18 19.26
CA ALA A 349 -31.17 -28.25 19.88
C ALA A 349 -30.31 -28.92 20.96
N SER A 350 -30.66 -28.64 22.22
CA SER A 350 -30.17 -29.29 23.43
C SER A 350 -30.64 -30.76 23.50
N GLY A 351 -29.76 -31.63 23.97
CA GLY A 351 -30.08 -33.03 24.29
C GLY A 351 -30.92 -33.17 25.56
N GLY A 352 -31.49 -34.36 25.76
CA GLY A 352 -32.16 -34.70 27.03
C GLY A 352 -32.72 -36.12 27.05
N VAL A 353 -31.90 -37.06 27.54
CA VAL A 353 -32.38 -38.30 28.15
C VAL A 353 -33.07 -37.92 29.46
N GLN A 354 -34.33 -38.34 29.61
CA GLN A 354 -34.92 -38.81 30.86
C GLN A 354 -35.71 -40.09 30.58
#